data_AF-A0A9E8N6R6-F1
#
_entry.id   AF-A0A9E8N6R6-F1
#
_cell.length_a   1.000
_cell.length_b   1.000
_cell.length_c   1.000
_cell.angle_alpha   90.00
_cell.angle_beta   90.00
_cell.angle_gamma   90.00
#
_symmetry.space_group_name_H-M   'P 1'
#
loop_
_entity.id
_entity.type
_entity.pdbx_description
1 polymer ?
#
loop_
_entity_poly.entity_id
_entity_poly.type
_entity_poly.pdbx_seq_one_letter_code
_entity_poly.pdbx_strand_id
1 'polypeptide(L)' 'METLIFRSDSQEKLDALKAVAKALKMSFETQEKPYDPEFVAMIAKGKQDLKDGKGIPMTLEDLEGLCK' A
#
# COMPACT_ATOMS: atom_id res chain seq x y z
N MET A 1 -9.76 11.70 -19.85
CA MET A 1 -9.75 10.23 -19.81
C MET A 1 -10.48 9.82 -18.55
N GLU A 2 -11.45 8.93 -18.65
CA GLU A 2 -12.26 8.49 -17.52
C GLU A 2 -11.73 7.15 -17.03
N THR A 3 -11.62 6.97 -15.71
CA THR A 3 -11.10 5.76 -15.08
C THR A 3 -12.19 5.13 -14.21
N LEU A 4 -12.45 3.85 -14.41
CA LEU A 4 -13.41 3.07 -13.62
C LEU A 4 -12.66 2.17 -12.64
N ILE A 5 -13.00 2.26 -11.36
CA ILE A 5 -12.40 1.45 -10.29
C ILE A 5 -13.48 0.55 -9.71
N PHE A 6 -13.32 -0.76 -9.89
CA PHE A 6 -14.22 -1.77 -9.33
C PHE A 6 -13.66 -2.29 -8.01
N ARG A 7 -14.46 -2.25 -6.95
CA ARG A 7 -14.14 -2.87 -5.65
C ARG A 7 -15.12 -4.01 -5.42
N SER A 8 -14.60 -5.21 -5.16
CA SER A 8 -15.43 -6.40 -4.93
C SER A 8 -15.02 -7.13 -3.67
N ASP A 9 -16.01 -7.68 -3.00
CA ASP A 9 -15.93 -8.49 -1.77
C ASP A 9 -15.68 -9.99 -2.04
N SER A 10 -15.77 -10.44 -3.30
CA SER A 10 -15.67 -11.86 -3.67
C SER A 10 -14.72 -12.09 -4.85
N GLN A 11 -13.94 -13.17 -4.74
CA GLN A 11 -13.00 -13.59 -5.78
C GLN A 11 -13.70 -13.93 -7.11
N GLU A 12 -14.87 -14.58 -7.05
CA GLU A 12 -15.64 -14.96 -8.26
C GLU A 12 -16.07 -13.72 -9.08
N LYS A 13 -16.45 -12.64 -8.39
CA LYS A 13 -16.83 -11.37 -9.03
C LYS A 13 -15.62 -10.69 -9.68
N LEU A 14 -14.44 -10.75 -9.05
CA LEU A 14 -13.21 -10.22 -9.64
C LEU A 14 -12.82 -10.99 -10.91
N ASP A 15 -12.95 -12.31 -10.90
CA ASP A 15 -12.62 -13.12 -12.06
C ASP A 15 -13.59 -12.89 -13.23
N ALA A 16 -14.88 -12.67 -12.94
CA ALA A 16 -15.84 -12.22 -13.94
C ALA A 16 -15.47 -10.85 -14.54
N LEU A 17 -15.09 -9.87 -13.72
CA LEU A 17 -14.66 -8.55 -14.19
C LEU A 17 -13.40 -8.63 -15.06
N LYS A 18 -12.41 -9.45 -14.67
CA LYS A 18 -11.21 -9.70 -15.48
C LYS A 18 -11.55 -10.32 -16.83
N ALA A 19 -12.50 -11.25 -16.87
CA ALA A 19 -12.95 -11.88 -18.12
C ALA A 19 -13.61 -10.85 -19.05
N VAL A 20 -14.47 -9.98 -18.52
CA VAL A 20 -15.11 -8.90 -19.28
C VAL A 20 -14.06 -7.92 -19.82
N ALA A 21 -13.13 -7.45 -18.99
CA ALA A 21 -12.06 -6.54 -19.41
C ALA A 21 -11.20 -7.15 -20.52
N LYS A 22 -10.88 -8.45 -20.42
CA LYS A 22 -10.13 -9.19 -21.43
C LYS A 22 -10.90 -9.33 -22.75
N ALA A 23 -12.20 -9.60 -22.68
CA ALA A 23 -13.07 -9.68 -23.86
C ALA A 23 -13.14 -8.34 -24.61
N LEU A 24 -13.13 -7.24 -23.87
CA LEU A 24 -13.12 -5.87 -24.40
C LEU A 24 -11.72 -5.38 -24.82
N LYS A 25 -10.67 -6.22 -24.68
CA LYS A 25 -9.26 -5.87 -24.95
C LYS A 25 -8.78 -4.63 -24.17
N MET A 26 -9.29 -4.44 -22.96
CA MET A 26 -8.89 -3.35 -22.07
C MET A 26 -7.68 -3.75 -21.22
N SER A 27 -6.76 -2.82 -20.99
CA SER A 27 -5.72 -2.94 -19.98
C SER A 27 -6.31 -2.69 -18.59
N PHE A 28 -6.01 -3.56 -17.63
CA PHE A 28 -6.44 -3.41 -16.24
C PHE A 28 -5.29 -3.71 -15.28
N GLU A 29 -5.33 -3.09 -14.10
CA GLU A 29 -4.36 -3.30 -13.03
C GLU A 29 -5.08 -3.88 -11.82
N THR A 30 -4.43 -4.82 -11.13
CA THR A 30 -4.93 -5.43 -9.90
C THR A 30 -4.00 -5.08 -8.75
N GLN A 31 -4.51 -4.35 -7.76
CA GLN A 31 -3.80 -4.17 -6.50
C GLN A 31 -4.15 -5.33 -5.57
N GLU A 32 -3.32 -6.37 -5.57
CA GLU A 32 -3.51 -7.56 -4.73
C GLU A 32 -3.18 -7.33 -3.25
N LYS A 33 -2.39 -6.30 -2.95
CA LYS A 33 -1.99 -5.95 -1.58
C LYS A 33 -2.45 -4.54 -1.24
N PRO A 34 -3.00 -4.32 -0.03
CA PRO A 34 -3.42 -2.99 0.42
C PRO A 34 -2.25 -2.02 0.58
N TYR A 35 -1.02 -2.53 0.65
CA TYR A 35 0.20 -1.74 0.76
C TYR A 35 1.25 -2.20 -0.23
N ASP A 36 2.00 -1.24 -0.75
CA ASP A 36 3.16 -1.48 -1.59
C ASP A 36 4.20 -2.37 -0.87
N PRO A 37 4.79 -3.39 -1.52
CA PRO A 37 5.78 -4.25 -0.90
C PRO A 37 7.02 -3.53 -0.39
N GLU A 38 7.49 -2.47 -1.05
CA GLU A 38 8.63 -1.66 -0.60
C GLU A 38 8.28 -0.90 0.68
N PHE A 39 7.06 -0.37 0.77
CA PHE A 39 6.56 0.23 2.01
C PHE A 39 6.56 -0.77 3.17
N VAL A 40 6.06 -1.99 2.94
CA VAL A 40 6.08 -3.06 3.97
C VAL A 40 7.51 -3.41 4.38
N ALA A 41 8.44 -3.49 3.43
CA ALA A 41 9.85 -3.76 3.70
C ALA A 41 10.51 -2.63 4.51
N MET A 42 10.19 -1.37 4.21
CA MET A 42 10.67 -0.19 4.95
C MET A 42 10.22 -0.24 6.41
N ILE A 43 8.94 -0.53 6.66
CA ILE A 43 8.41 -0.65 8.03
C ILE A 43 9.05 -1.81 8.77
N ALA A 44 9.25 -2.96 8.12
CA ALA A 44 9.92 -4.11 8.72
C ALA A 44 11.37 -3.78 9.11
N LYS A 45 12.10 -3.08 8.23
CA LYS A 45 13.45 -2.58 8.51
C LYS A 45 13.46 -1.60 9.69
N GLY A 46 12.54 -0.63 9.72
CA GLY A 46 12.43 0.31 10.84
C GLY A 46 12.20 -0.38 12.19
N LYS A 47 11.36 -1.42 12.23
CA LYS A 47 11.17 -2.24 13.44
C LYS A 47 12.45 -2.95 13.88
N GLN A 48 13.24 -3.44 12.93
CA GLN A 48 14.53 -4.07 13.22
C GLN A 48 15.56 -3.04 13.71
N ASP A 49 15.65 -1.89 13.06
CA ASP A 49 16.58 -0.81 13.44
C ASP A 49 16.28 -0.27 14.84
N LEU A 50 15.00 -0.22 15.25
CA LEU A 50 14.62 0.09 16.64
C LEU A 50 15.09 -0.97 17.64
N LYS A 51 14.97 -2.26 17.31
CA LYS A 51 15.49 -3.35 18.16
C LYS A 51 17.01 -3.32 18.26
N ASP A 52 17.68 -2.96 17.17
CA ASP A 52 19.13 -2.83 17.10
C ASP A 52 19.63 -1.53 17.77
N GLY A 53 18.74 -0.68 18.29
CA GLY A 53 19.10 0.56 18.97
C GLY A 53 19.56 1.70 18.05
N LYS A 54 19.24 1.65 16.75
CA LYS A 54 19.59 2.68 15.76
C LYS A 54 18.59 3.86 15.72
N GLY A 55 17.56 3.82 16.56
CA GLY A 55 16.59 4.90 16.70
C GLY A 55 17.18 6.10 17.45
N ILE A 56 16.66 7.29 17.17
CA ILE A 56 16.98 8.50 17.92
C ILE A 56 15.87 8.67 18.98
N PRO A 57 16.19 8.64 20.28
CA PRO A 57 15.20 8.97 21.31
C PRO A 57 14.82 10.45 21.16
N MET A 58 13.52 10.74 21.18
CA MET A 58 12.99 12.09 21.07
C MET A 58 11.82 12.27 22.02
N THR A 59 11.69 13.45 22.63
CA THR A 59 10.51 13.80 23.42
C THR A 59 9.42 14.43 22.55
N LEU A 60 8.25 14.67 23.12
CA LEU A 60 7.17 15.39 22.43
C LEU A 60 7.55 16.85 22.18
N GLU A 61 8.25 17.49 23.12
CA GLU A 61 8.74 18.86 22.94
C GLU A 61 9.75 18.95 21.78
N ASP A 62 10.64 17.96 21.64
CA ASP A 62 11.58 17.88 20.52
C ASP A 62 10.83 17.75 19.18
N LEU A 63 9.77 16.95 19.14
CA LEU A 63 8.95 16.75 17.94
C LEU A 63 8.18 18.03 17.56
N GLU A 64 7.55 18.69 18.53
CA GLU A 64 6.83 19.95 18.33
C GLU A 64 7.76 21.06 17.80
N GLY A 65 9.00 21.11 18.27
CA GLY A 65 10.01 22.05 17.80
C GLY A 65 10.42 21.88 16.33
N LEU A 66 10.19 20.71 15.72
CA LEU A 66 10.48 20.43 14.31
C LEU A 66 9.36 20.87 13.36
N CYS A 67 8.13 21.02 13.85
CA CYS A 67 6.94 21.38 13.06
C CYS A 67 6.76 22.91 12.94
N LYS A 68 7.79 23.63 12.47
CA LYS A 68 7.76 25.10 12.27
C LYS A 68 7.07 25.53 10.98
#